data_AF-A0A1E1MKF6-F1
#
_entry.id   AF-A0A1E1MKF6-F1
#
_cell.length_a   1.000
_cell.length_b   1.000
_cell.length_c   1.000
_cell.angle_alpha   90.00
_cell.angle_beta   90.00
_cell.angle_gamma   90.00
#
_symmetry.space_group_name_H-M   'P 1'
#
loop_
_entity.id
_entity.type
_entity.pdbx_description
1 polymer ?
#
loop_
_entity_poly.entity_id
_entity_poly.type
_entity_poly.pdbx_seq_one_letter_code
_entity_poly.pdbx_strand_id
1 'polypeptide(L)'
;MSLFVQQTTDLSVKSLQQQKDLASHPQLRLSVKRLVVNAVIFDTSVLDHTIKKKSRRIVEYNGPFTTSTEVGFSNDEVSQAESDLKWLHAQQSKQKLQTVSQSIDTLATIFRLYGTLNTIDLDAYVVQDCHAKVSTDKAGNWRPVFIRALEIYKITTSAIAASGILLKTLFVFCDTLRCSVTSFDITSCFTELEAIPGFTSAFLSLEKFAISFSTRAKTRVSRSKRAQLEGGTCCNYIKRKR
;
A
#
# COMPACT_ATOMS: atom_id res chain seq x y z
N MET A 1 19.52 -7.43 14.77
CA MET A 1 18.87 -7.95 13.54
C MET A 1 19.69 -7.52 12.34
N SER A 2 20.06 -8.43 11.44
CA SER A 2 20.86 -8.07 10.25
C SER A 2 20.02 -7.26 9.27
N LEU A 3 20.55 -6.11 8.82
CA LEU A 3 19.90 -5.18 7.88
C LEU A 3 19.46 -5.83 6.57
N PHE A 4 20.07 -6.95 6.19
CA PHE A 4 19.80 -7.63 4.92
C PHE A 4 18.65 -8.62 4.98
N VAL A 5 18.22 -9.07 6.17
CA VAL A 5 17.21 -10.13 6.31
C VAL A 5 15.86 -9.69 5.77
N GLN A 6 15.52 -8.42 6.01
CA GLN A 6 14.32 -7.78 5.51
C GLN A 6 14.70 -6.67 4.56
N GLN A 7 14.06 -6.65 3.40
CA GLN A 7 14.19 -5.60 2.40
C GLN A 7 12.83 -4.98 2.10
N THR A 8 12.84 -3.75 1.58
CA THR A 8 11.61 -3.04 1.24
C THR A 8 11.72 -2.43 -0.14
N THR A 9 10.62 -2.42 -0.88
CA THR A 9 10.51 -1.70 -2.16
C THR A 9 9.19 -0.95 -2.22
N ASP A 10 9.20 0.25 -2.80
CA ASP A 10 7.99 1.04 -3.10
C ASP A 10 7.59 0.96 -4.59
N LEU A 11 8.24 0.04 -5.31
CA LEU A 11 8.15 -0.14 -6.75
C LEU A 11 8.60 1.05 -7.59
N SER A 12 9.16 2.12 -7.00
CA SER A 12 9.82 3.15 -7.81
C SER A 12 11.00 2.57 -8.58
N VAL A 13 11.32 3.17 -9.73
CA VAL A 13 12.48 2.76 -10.55
C VAL A 13 13.76 2.62 -9.73
N LYS A 14 14.01 3.57 -8.81
CA LYS A 14 15.19 3.54 -7.94
C LYS A 14 15.15 2.35 -6.98
N SER A 15 14.03 2.12 -6.29
CA SER A 15 13.95 1.02 -5.32
C SER A 15 13.98 -0.34 -5.99
N LEU A 16 13.38 -0.49 -7.17
CA LEU A 16 13.48 -1.70 -7.97
C LEU A 16 14.90 -1.97 -8.45
N GLN A 17 15.62 -0.95 -8.92
CA GLN A 17 17.02 -1.10 -9.32
C GLN A 17 17.89 -1.55 -8.13
N GLN A 18 17.72 -0.92 -6.97
CA GLN A 18 18.42 -1.33 -5.74
C GLN A 18 18.12 -2.78 -5.34
N GLN A 19 16.86 -3.21 -5.45
CA GLN A 19 16.48 -4.60 -5.18
C GLN A 19 17.06 -5.57 -6.21
N LYS A 20 17.13 -5.18 -7.48
CA LYS A 20 17.75 -5.98 -8.55
C LYS A 20 19.25 -6.14 -8.33
N ASP A 21 19.95 -5.08 -7.95
CA ASP A 21 21.38 -5.11 -7.65
C ASP A 21 21.66 -6.03 -6.46
N LEU A 22 20.85 -5.92 -5.40
CA LEU A 22 20.93 -6.77 -4.21
C LEU A 22 20.65 -8.25 -4.54
N ALA A 23 19.60 -8.54 -5.32
CA ALA A 23 19.24 -9.89 -5.73
C ALA A 23 20.28 -10.53 -6.67
N SER A 24 21.00 -9.71 -7.43
CA SER A 24 22.09 -10.16 -8.31
C SER A 24 23.39 -10.45 -7.55
N HIS A 25 23.54 -9.94 -6.32
CA HIS A 25 24.77 -10.12 -5.56
C HIS A 25 24.89 -11.56 -5.02
N PRO A 26 25.99 -12.30 -5.31
CA PRO A 26 26.09 -13.74 -5.02
C PRO A 26 25.84 -14.14 -3.57
N GLN A 27 26.37 -13.37 -2.62
CA GLN A 27 26.26 -13.64 -1.17
C GLN A 27 25.06 -12.95 -0.52
N LEU A 28 24.83 -11.66 -0.79
CA LEU A 28 23.79 -10.87 -0.12
C LEU A 28 22.37 -11.33 -0.48
N ARG A 29 22.14 -11.80 -1.72
CA ARG A 29 20.82 -12.29 -2.14
C ARG A 29 20.29 -13.41 -1.23
N LEU A 30 21.16 -14.27 -0.72
CA LEU A 30 20.80 -15.40 0.14
C LEU A 30 20.44 -14.95 1.56
N SER A 31 20.87 -13.76 1.96
CA SER A 31 20.58 -13.17 3.26
C SER A 31 19.17 -12.60 3.33
N VAL A 32 18.61 -12.17 2.20
CA VAL A 32 17.25 -11.64 2.12
C VAL A 32 16.25 -12.79 2.28
N LYS A 33 15.46 -12.74 3.36
CA LYS A 33 14.42 -13.73 3.64
C LYS A 33 13.01 -13.14 3.56
N ARG A 34 12.89 -11.83 3.76
CA ARG A 34 11.63 -11.10 3.76
C ARG A 34 11.71 -9.90 2.82
N LEU A 35 10.73 -9.75 1.95
CA LEU A 35 10.55 -8.53 1.17
C LEU A 35 9.20 -7.89 1.51
N VAL A 36 9.22 -6.60 1.82
CA VAL A 36 8.01 -5.78 1.97
C VAL A 36 7.81 -4.95 0.71
N VAL A 37 6.66 -5.08 0.07
CA VAL A 37 6.26 -4.27 -1.08
C VAL A 37 5.26 -3.22 -0.60
N ASN A 38 5.71 -1.96 -0.59
CA ASN A 38 4.96 -0.83 -0.05
C ASN A 38 4.08 -0.18 -1.13
N ALA A 39 2.79 -0.11 -0.85
CA ALA A 39 1.87 0.82 -1.48
C ALA A 39 2.13 2.23 -0.95
N VAL A 40 2.80 3.05 -1.75
CA VAL A 40 3.00 4.48 -1.45
C VAL A 40 1.86 5.29 -2.02
N ILE A 41 1.12 5.96 -1.13
CA ILE A 41 -0.03 6.79 -1.48
C ILE A 41 0.31 8.25 -1.24
N PHE A 42 0.34 9.05 -2.31
CA PHE A 42 0.50 10.50 -2.21
C PHE A 42 -0.88 11.15 -2.06
N ASP A 43 -1.18 11.64 -0.85
CA ASP A 43 -2.48 12.19 -0.50
C ASP A 43 -2.43 13.72 -0.49
N THR A 44 -3.10 14.34 -1.47
CA THR A 44 -3.16 15.81 -1.60
C THR A 44 -4.29 16.42 -0.78
N SER A 45 -5.22 15.61 -0.25
CA SER A 45 -6.49 16.12 0.29
C SER A 45 -6.32 17.04 1.49
N VAL A 46 -5.29 16.81 2.31
CA VAL A 46 -4.97 17.65 3.48
C VAL A 46 -4.44 19.02 3.04
N LEU A 47 -3.53 19.07 2.08
CA LEU A 47 -2.98 20.32 1.54
C LEU A 47 -4.03 21.09 0.74
N ASP A 48 -4.82 20.39 -0.08
CA ASP A 48 -5.96 20.96 -0.81
C ASP A 48 -6.95 21.64 0.14
N HIS A 49 -7.24 21.00 1.28
CA HIS A 49 -8.12 21.57 2.30
C HIS A 49 -7.50 22.78 2.97
N THR A 50 -6.21 22.71 3.34
CA THR A 50 -5.44 23.81 3.93
C THR A 50 -5.48 25.06 3.06
N ILE A 51 -5.18 24.91 1.76
CA ILE A 51 -5.15 26.01 0.79
C ILE A 51 -6.55 26.60 0.57
N LYS A 52 -7.59 25.75 0.49
CA LYS A 52 -8.97 26.19 0.23
C LYS A 52 -9.63 26.86 1.42
N LYS A 53 -9.49 26.27 2.61
CA LYS A 53 -10.15 26.78 3.82
C LYS A 53 -9.40 27.91 4.48
N LYS A 54 -8.07 27.95 4.34
CA LYS A 54 -7.18 28.93 5.01
C LYS A 54 -7.38 28.99 6.53
N SER A 55 -7.99 27.97 7.13
CA SER A 55 -8.21 27.84 8.56
C SER A 55 -8.26 26.37 8.97
N ARG A 56 -7.88 26.12 10.23
CA ARG A 56 -8.04 24.81 10.90
C ARG A 56 -8.86 24.96 12.18
N ARG A 57 -9.56 23.89 12.52
CA ARG A 57 -10.27 23.77 13.79
C ARG A 57 -9.36 23.09 14.80
N ILE A 58 -9.03 23.79 15.89
CA ILE A 58 -8.33 23.22 17.04
C ILE A 58 -9.40 22.84 18.06
N VAL A 59 -9.35 21.58 18.50
CA VAL A 59 -10.26 21.05 19.51
C VAL A 59 -9.46 20.83 20.79
N GLU A 60 -9.86 21.53 21.85
CA GLU A 60 -9.26 21.43 23.17
C GLU A 60 -10.21 20.68 24.09
N TYR A 61 -9.68 19.66 24.77
CA TYR A 61 -10.43 18.83 25.70
C TYR A 61 -10.15 19.29 27.13
N ASN A 62 -11.14 19.93 27.76
CA ASN A 62 -11.07 20.41 29.14
C ASN A 62 -12.02 19.58 30.02
N GLY A 63 -11.67 18.31 30.23
CA GLY A 63 -12.51 17.36 30.96
C GLY A 63 -13.80 17.00 30.19
N PRO A 64 -15.00 17.14 30.78
CA PRO A 64 -16.26 16.84 30.09
C PRO A 64 -16.64 17.88 29.03
N PHE A 65 -15.93 19.01 28.96
CA PHE A 65 -16.20 20.08 28.01
C PHE A 65 -15.20 20.05 26.85
N THR A 66 -15.70 20.32 25.66
CA THR A 66 -14.89 20.42 24.44
C THR A 66 -15.01 21.84 23.90
N THR A 67 -13.88 22.56 23.85
CA THR A 67 -13.80 23.87 23.21
C THR A 67 -13.25 23.69 21.80
N SER A 68 -13.78 24.48 20.87
CA SER A 68 -13.38 24.41 19.47
C SER A 68 -13.12 25.82 18.96
N THR A 69 -11.88 26.07 18.55
CA THR A 69 -11.45 27.36 18.03
C THR A 69 -11.05 27.20 16.57
N GLU A 70 -11.46 28.14 15.73
CA GLU A 70 -11.00 28.23 14.34
C GLU A 70 -9.80 29.18 14.29
N VAL A 71 -8.68 28.68 13.79
CA VAL A 71 -7.43 29.43 13.67
C VAL A 71 -7.07 29.51 12.19
N GLY A 72 -6.88 30.74 11.69
CA GLY A 72 -6.43 30.97 10.33
C GLY A 72 -5.00 30.47 10.13
N PHE A 73 -4.70 29.95 8.94
CA PHE A 73 -3.33 29.67 8.54
C PHE A 73 -2.61 30.97 8.23
N SER A 74 -1.34 31.05 8.63
CA SER A 74 -0.44 32.13 8.21
C SER A 74 -0.19 32.07 6.70
N ASN A 75 0.24 33.19 6.11
CA ASN A 75 0.59 33.22 4.68
C ASN A 75 1.74 32.25 4.38
N ASP A 76 2.71 32.13 5.29
CA ASP A 76 3.85 31.20 5.13
C ASP A 76 3.38 29.73 5.14
N GLU A 77 2.45 29.36 6.02
CA GLU A 77 1.86 28.02 6.03
C GLU A 77 1.11 27.71 4.73
N VAL A 78 0.39 28.69 4.17
CA VAL A 78 -0.32 28.52 2.89
C VAL A 78 0.67 28.37 1.73
N SER A 79 1.71 29.21 1.66
CA SER A 79 2.74 29.12 0.63
C SER A 79 3.53 27.81 0.70
N GLN A 80 3.82 27.31 1.90
CA GLN A 80 4.45 26.00 2.08
C GLN A 80 3.52 24.88 1.60
N ALA A 81 2.24 24.93 1.95
CA ALA A 81 1.25 23.94 1.50
C ALA A 81 1.12 23.88 -0.03
N GLU A 82 1.20 25.03 -0.73
CA GLU A 82 1.20 25.09 -2.20
C GLU A 82 2.45 24.43 -2.80
N SER A 83 3.63 24.65 -2.21
CA SER A 83 4.89 24.02 -2.62
C SER A 83 4.84 22.50 -2.45
N ASP A 84 4.38 22.04 -1.28
CA ASP A 84 4.25 20.62 -0.97
C ASP A 84 3.21 19.94 -1.87
N LEU A 85 2.11 20.62 -2.18
CA LEU A 85 1.09 20.11 -3.11
C LEU A 85 1.67 19.91 -4.51
N LYS A 86 2.44 20.88 -5.00
CA LYS A 86 3.15 20.78 -6.29
C LYS A 86 4.13 19.59 -6.27
N TRP A 87 4.85 19.39 -5.17
CA TRP A 87 5.75 18.25 -5.02
C TRP A 87 5.00 16.92 -5.05
N LEU A 88 3.89 16.77 -4.31
CA LEU A 88 3.07 15.55 -4.32
C LEU A 88 2.56 15.22 -5.72
N HIS A 89 2.08 16.21 -6.47
CA HIS A 89 1.64 16.00 -7.85
C HIS A 89 2.78 15.55 -8.77
N ALA A 90 3.99 16.07 -8.57
CA ALA A 90 5.16 15.60 -9.29
C ALA A 90 5.50 14.13 -8.96
N GLN A 91 5.37 13.71 -7.69
CA GLN A 91 5.57 12.32 -7.29
C GLN A 91 4.47 11.39 -7.86
N GLN A 92 3.21 11.80 -7.81
CA GLN A 92 2.10 11.06 -8.44
C GLN A 92 2.34 10.88 -9.95
N SER A 93 2.84 11.93 -10.62
CA SER A 93 3.15 11.87 -12.05
C SER A 93 4.29 10.89 -12.33
N LYS A 94 5.36 10.93 -11.52
CA LYS A 94 6.46 9.94 -11.61
C LYS A 94 5.98 8.51 -11.40
N GLN A 95 5.10 8.29 -10.43
CA GLN A 95 4.51 6.97 -10.17
C GLN A 95 3.68 6.46 -11.36
N LYS A 96 2.96 7.35 -12.06
CA LYS A 96 2.16 7.01 -13.25
C LYS A 96 2.98 6.75 -14.51
N LEU A 97 4.20 7.28 -14.60
CA LEU A 97 5.09 7.02 -15.75
C LEU A 97 5.53 5.56 -15.82
N GLN A 98 5.57 4.88 -14.69
CA GLN A 98 5.94 3.48 -14.62
C GLN A 98 4.71 2.61 -14.91
N THR A 99 4.78 1.79 -15.95
CA THR A 99 3.64 0.95 -16.29
C THR A 99 3.53 -0.23 -15.33
N VAL A 100 2.30 -0.73 -15.18
CA VAL A 100 2.00 -1.94 -14.42
C VAL A 100 2.81 -3.13 -14.97
N SER A 101 2.88 -3.29 -16.30
CA SER A 101 3.65 -4.36 -16.94
C SER A 101 5.14 -4.30 -16.64
N GLN A 102 5.77 -3.12 -16.77
CA GLN A 102 7.20 -2.93 -16.44
C GLN A 102 7.49 -3.26 -14.98
N SER A 103 6.59 -2.90 -14.08
CA SER A 103 6.70 -3.21 -12.65
C SER A 103 6.62 -4.72 -12.40
N ILE A 104 5.69 -5.41 -13.06
CA ILE A 104 5.56 -6.87 -12.99
C ILE A 104 6.84 -7.54 -13.50
N ASP A 105 7.32 -7.19 -14.69
CA ASP A 105 8.49 -7.83 -15.31
C ASP A 105 9.77 -7.63 -14.49
N THR A 106 9.96 -6.41 -13.99
CA THR A 106 11.12 -6.07 -13.16
C THR A 106 11.07 -6.84 -11.83
N LEU A 107 9.90 -6.85 -11.17
CA LEU A 107 9.74 -7.54 -9.89
C LEU A 107 9.83 -9.06 -10.05
N ALA A 108 9.29 -9.62 -11.14
CA ALA A 108 9.42 -11.05 -11.45
C ALA A 108 10.89 -11.45 -11.67
N THR A 109 11.67 -10.58 -12.33
CA THR A 109 13.12 -10.77 -12.48
C THR A 109 13.83 -10.77 -11.12
N ILE A 110 13.50 -9.81 -10.25
CA ILE A 110 14.05 -9.74 -8.89
C ILE A 110 13.72 -11.02 -8.09
N PHE A 111 12.47 -11.47 -8.14
CA PHE A 111 12.03 -12.70 -7.47
C PHE A 111 12.75 -13.93 -8.00
N ARG A 112 12.97 -14.03 -9.31
CA ARG A 112 13.74 -15.11 -9.92
C ARG A 112 15.20 -15.12 -9.47
N LEU A 113 15.81 -13.93 -9.34
CA LEU A 113 17.19 -13.79 -8.88
C LEU A 113 17.37 -14.18 -7.41
N TYR A 114 16.39 -13.84 -6.56
CA TYR A 114 16.35 -14.35 -5.19
C TYR A 114 16.15 -15.87 -5.14
N GLY A 115 15.31 -16.41 -6.03
CA GLY A 115 15.00 -17.85 -6.15
C GLY A 115 14.14 -18.39 -5.01
N THR A 116 14.39 -17.97 -3.77
CA THR A 116 13.59 -18.34 -2.59
C THR A 116 13.45 -17.16 -1.64
N LEU A 117 12.22 -16.91 -1.19
CA LEU A 117 11.91 -15.99 -0.10
C LEU A 117 11.02 -16.69 0.93
N ASN A 118 11.26 -16.42 2.21
CA ASN A 118 10.40 -16.95 3.26
C ASN A 118 9.08 -16.17 3.30
N THR A 119 9.15 -14.85 3.11
CA THR A 119 7.99 -13.98 3.27
C THR A 119 8.00 -12.85 2.25
N ILE A 120 6.85 -12.65 1.61
CA ILE A 120 6.50 -11.41 0.95
C ILE A 120 5.35 -10.79 1.74
N ASP A 121 5.50 -9.52 2.09
CA ASP A 121 4.49 -8.74 2.77
C ASP A 121 4.11 -7.53 1.93
N LEU A 122 2.82 -7.24 1.84
CA LEU A 122 2.33 -6.02 1.21
C LEU A 122 1.87 -5.08 2.31
N ASP A 123 2.51 -3.93 2.39
CA ASP A 123 2.21 -2.90 3.39
C ASP A 123 1.90 -1.57 2.68
N ALA A 124 1.40 -0.57 3.40
CA ALA A 124 1.08 0.72 2.82
C ALA A 124 1.35 1.86 3.79
N TYR A 125 1.70 3.02 3.22
CA TYR A 125 1.79 4.26 3.95
C TYR A 125 1.41 5.45 3.06
N VAL A 126 1.04 6.53 3.71
CA VAL A 126 0.61 7.77 3.06
C VAL A 126 1.70 8.81 3.20
N VAL A 127 1.92 9.56 2.12
CA VAL A 127 2.79 10.73 2.06
C VAL A 127 1.89 11.95 1.93
N GLN A 128 1.91 12.82 2.94
CA GLN A 128 1.04 14.02 3.01
C GLN A 128 1.76 15.32 2.68
N ASP A 129 3.09 15.32 2.76
CA ASP A 129 3.97 16.42 2.38
C ASP A 129 5.37 15.86 2.05
N CYS A 130 6.35 16.72 1.77
CA CYS A 130 7.69 16.27 1.38
C CYS A 130 8.53 15.67 2.53
N HIS A 131 8.04 15.70 3.77
CA HIS A 131 8.74 15.25 4.97
C HIS A 131 7.99 14.15 5.74
N ALA A 132 6.68 14.05 5.60
CA ALA A 132 5.84 13.21 6.43
C ALA A 132 5.37 11.94 5.70
N LYS A 133 5.77 10.79 6.27
CA LYS A 133 5.15 9.49 6.02
C LYS A 133 4.27 9.15 7.22
N VAL A 134 3.01 8.85 6.98
CA VAL A 134 2.02 8.52 8.00
C VAL A 134 1.33 7.21 7.70
N SER A 135 0.74 6.60 8.72
CA SER A 135 -0.10 5.41 8.56
C SER A 135 -1.35 5.73 7.72
N THR A 136 -1.88 4.73 7.03
CA THR A 136 -3.07 4.84 6.18
C THR A 136 -4.33 5.26 6.92
N ASP A 137 -4.40 5.12 8.25
CA ASP A 137 -5.51 5.66 9.06
C ASP A 137 -5.60 7.19 9.05
N LYS A 138 -4.48 7.86 8.74
CA LYS A 138 -4.38 9.34 8.64
C LYS A 138 -4.69 9.88 7.25
N ALA A 139 -4.95 9.02 6.26
CA ALA A 139 -5.37 9.46 4.94
C ALA A 139 -6.63 10.33 5.02
N GLY A 140 -6.59 11.53 4.42
CA GLY A 140 -7.74 12.41 4.28
C GLY A 140 -8.72 11.90 3.23
N ASN A 141 -8.27 11.07 2.29
CA ASN A 141 -9.11 10.35 1.33
C ASN A 141 -8.68 8.88 1.20
N TRP A 142 -9.61 7.95 1.46
CA TRP A 142 -9.31 6.51 1.43
C TRP A 142 -9.42 5.88 0.04
N ARG A 143 -10.06 6.56 -0.93
CA ARG A 143 -10.21 5.99 -2.27
C ARG A 143 -8.85 5.73 -2.95
N PRO A 144 -7.87 6.66 -2.93
CA PRO A 144 -6.52 6.39 -3.42
C PRO A 144 -5.82 5.23 -2.71
N VAL A 145 -6.06 5.06 -1.40
CA VAL A 145 -5.51 3.93 -0.62
C VAL A 145 -5.99 2.61 -1.19
N PHE A 146 -7.30 2.44 -1.37
CA PHE A 146 -7.85 1.19 -1.93
C PHE A 146 -7.40 0.92 -3.36
N ILE A 147 -7.35 1.95 -4.22
CA ILE A 147 -6.90 1.81 -5.61
C ILE A 147 -5.44 1.34 -5.64
N ARG A 148 -4.56 1.99 -4.86
CA ARG A 148 -3.15 1.64 -4.83
C ARG A 148 -2.90 0.27 -4.19
N ALA A 149 -3.64 -0.08 -3.14
CA ALA A 149 -3.58 -1.39 -2.51
C ALA A 149 -3.89 -2.52 -3.51
N LEU A 150 -4.97 -2.37 -4.28
CA LEU A 150 -5.34 -3.31 -5.34
C LEU A 150 -4.26 -3.41 -6.43
N GLU A 151 -3.70 -2.27 -6.85
CA GLU A 151 -2.64 -2.24 -7.86
C GLU A 151 -1.37 -2.98 -7.40
N ILE A 152 -0.91 -2.72 -6.17
CA ILE A 152 0.26 -3.40 -5.59
C ILE A 152 -0.01 -4.89 -5.41
N TYR A 153 -1.23 -5.26 -5.00
CA TYR A 153 -1.66 -6.66 -4.94
C TYR A 153 -1.55 -7.34 -6.31
N LYS A 154 -2.10 -6.72 -7.37
CA LYS A 154 -2.02 -7.23 -8.74
C LYS A 154 -0.60 -7.37 -9.24
N ILE A 155 0.23 -6.33 -9.08
CA ILE A 155 1.62 -6.33 -9.54
C ILE A 155 2.41 -7.44 -8.84
N THR A 156 2.30 -7.51 -7.51
CA THR A 156 3.11 -8.44 -6.70
C THR A 156 2.72 -9.88 -6.97
N THR A 157 1.42 -10.19 -6.99
CA THR A 157 0.95 -11.57 -7.24
C THR A 157 1.25 -12.03 -8.67
N SER A 158 1.11 -11.15 -9.67
CA SER A 158 1.51 -11.44 -11.06
C SER A 158 3.00 -11.70 -11.17
N ALA A 159 3.82 -10.89 -10.49
CA ALA A 159 5.26 -11.07 -10.47
C ALA A 159 5.68 -12.38 -9.78
N ILE A 160 5.02 -12.76 -8.68
CA ILE A 160 5.24 -14.07 -8.02
C ILE A 160 4.95 -15.19 -9.02
N ALA A 161 3.78 -15.17 -9.68
CA ALA A 161 3.38 -16.17 -10.66
C ALA A 161 4.38 -16.31 -11.82
N ALA A 162 4.85 -15.20 -12.37
CA ALA A 162 5.78 -15.16 -13.51
C ALA A 162 7.25 -15.45 -13.15
N SER A 163 7.60 -15.44 -11.86
CA SER A 163 9.00 -15.56 -11.42
C SER A 163 9.47 -17.00 -11.19
N GLY A 164 8.56 -17.91 -10.85
CA GLY A 164 8.90 -19.25 -10.38
C GLY A 164 9.57 -19.27 -9.00
N ILE A 165 9.47 -18.19 -8.22
CA ILE A 165 10.04 -18.11 -6.88
C ILE A 165 9.42 -19.14 -5.94
N LEU A 166 10.25 -19.72 -5.06
CA LEU A 166 9.76 -20.49 -3.92
C LEU A 166 9.39 -19.55 -2.77
N LEU A 167 8.11 -19.50 -2.42
CA LEU A 167 7.55 -18.58 -1.44
C LEU A 167 6.75 -19.32 -0.37
N LYS A 168 7.14 -19.19 0.90
CA LYS A 168 6.44 -19.86 2.01
C LYS A 168 5.28 -19.06 2.58
N THR A 169 5.39 -17.74 2.61
CA THR A 169 4.40 -16.88 3.28
C THR A 169 4.11 -15.64 2.44
N LEU A 170 2.82 -15.37 2.21
CA LEU A 170 2.34 -14.14 1.60
C LEU A 170 1.34 -13.46 2.53
N PHE A 171 1.65 -12.23 2.94
CA PHE A 171 0.75 -11.38 3.73
C PHE A 171 0.34 -10.18 2.89
N VAL A 172 -0.95 -9.87 2.89
CA VAL A 172 -1.52 -8.78 2.10
C VAL A 172 -2.24 -7.81 3.03
N PHE A 173 -1.56 -6.71 3.39
CA PHE A 173 -2.06 -5.62 4.24
C PHE A 173 -2.59 -6.08 5.60
N CYS A 174 -2.02 -7.14 6.17
CA CYS A 174 -2.50 -7.72 7.43
C CYS A 174 -2.27 -6.80 8.64
N ASP A 175 -1.15 -6.06 8.64
CA ASP A 175 -0.75 -5.17 9.73
C ASP A 175 -1.01 -3.68 9.39
N THR A 176 -1.66 -3.40 8.26
CA THR A 176 -1.87 -2.06 7.74
C THR A 176 -3.29 -1.55 8.02
N LEU A 177 -3.43 -0.64 8.98
CA LEU A 177 -4.73 -0.12 9.41
C LEU A 177 -5.47 0.61 8.28
N ARG A 178 -6.75 0.28 8.04
CA ARG A 178 -7.58 0.90 6.99
C ARG A 178 -6.99 0.79 5.57
N CYS A 179 -6.19 -0.26 5.33
CA CYS A 179 -5.74 -0.65 4.01
C CYS A 179 -6.14 -2.10 3.76
N SER A 180 -6.71 -2.38 2.60
CA SER A 180 -7.19 -3.71 2.24
C SER A 180 -7.49 -3.79 0.75
N VAL A 181 -7.55 -5.01 0.20
CA VAL A 181 -8.09 -5.22 -1.15
C VAL A 181 -9.62 -5.27 -1.06
N THR A 182 -10.35 -4.63 -1.98
CA THR A 182 -11.82 -4.72 -1.91
C THR A 182 -12.29 -6.10 -2.34
N SER A 183 -13.27 -6.67 -1.63
CA SER A 183 -13.72 -8.06 -1.86
C SER A 183 -14.26 -8.30 -3.27
N PHE A 184 -14.89 -7.27 -3.86
CA PHE A 184 -15.38 -7.33 -5.24
C PHE A 184 -14.22 -7.46 -6.25
N ASP A 185 -13.12 -6.75 -6.00
CA ASP A 185 -11.96 -6.76 -6.88
C ASP A 185 -11.14 -8.05 -6.73
N ILE A 186 -11.18 -8.70 -5.56
CA ILE A 186 -10.48 -9.98 -5.32
C ILE A 186 -10.95 -11.04 -6.32
N THR A 187 -12.26 -11.23 -6.50
CA THR A 187 -12.78 -12.28 -7.38
C THR A 187 -12.36 -12.06 -8.84
N SER A 188 -12.53 -10.82 -9.34
CA SER A 188 -12.10 -10.47 -10.71
C SER A 188 -10.58 -10.62 -10.88
N CYS A 189 -9.82 -10.15 -9.89
CA CYS A 189 -8.37 -10.24 -9.90
C CYS A 189 -7.90 -11.70 -9.87
N PHE A 190 -8.57 -12.57 -9.11
CA PHE A 190 -8.17 -13.97 -8.99
C PHE A 190 -8.31 -14.71 -10.31
N THR A 191 -9.38 -14.48 -11.07
CA THR A 191 -9.55 -15.04 -12.42
C THR A 191 -8.45 -14.58 -13.38
N GLU A 192 -8.07 -13.30 -13.34
CA GLU A 192 -6.95 -12.78 -14.15
C GLU A 192 -5.60 -13.41 -13.75
N LEU A 193 -5.38 -13.59 -12.43
CA LEU A 193 -4.13 -14.15 -11.90
C LEU A 193 -4.00 -15.66 -12.20
N GLU A 194 -5.08 -16.42 -12.09
CA GLU A 194 -5.09 -17.86 -12.41
C GLU A 194 -4.75 -18.12 -13.88
N ALA A 195 -5.06 -17.18 -14.78
CA ALA A 195 -4.72 -17.26 -16.19
C ALA A 195 -3.21 -17.05 -16.46
N ILE A 196 -2.43 -16.56 -15.49
CA ILE A 196 -0.99 -16.34 -15.66
C ILE A 196 -0.25 -17.68 -15.65
N PRO A 197 0.55 -18.00 -16.69
CA PRO A 197 1.38 -19.19 -16.69
C PRO A 197 2.30 -19.25 -15.47
N GLY A 198 2.28 -20.38 -14.75
CA GLY A 198 3.06 -20.56 -13.54
C GLY A 198 2.38 -20.12 -12.25
N PHE A 199 1.16 -19.58 -12.29
CA PHE A 199 0.39 -19.20 -11.09
C PHE A 199 0.27 -20.38 -10.12
N THR A 200 -0.32 -21.50 -10.55
CA THR A 200 -0.49 -22.66 -9.66
C THR A 200 0.85 -23.08 -9.04
N SER A 201 1.90 -23.24 -9.84
CA SER A 201 3.21 -23.69 -9.36
C SER A 201 3.88 -22.73 -8.38
N ALA A 202 3.83 -21.42 -8.63
CA ALA A 202 4.44 -20.43 -7.76
C ALA A 202 3.79 -20.40 -6.36
N PHE A 203 2.49 -20.69 -6.30
CA PHE A 203 1.71 -20.68 -5.06
C PHE A 203 1.58 -22.08 -4.42
N LEU A 204 2.12 -23.16 -5.02
CA LEU A 204 2.14 -24.51 -4.42
C LEU A 204 2.97 -24.58 -3.13
N SER A 205 4.06 -23.79 -3.05
CA SER A 205 4.99 -23.79 -1.92
C SER A 205 4.52 -22.94 -0.73
N LEU A 206 3.37 -22.25 -0.85
CA LEU A 206 2.82 -21.43 0.20
C LEU A 206 2.31 -22.28 1.36
N GLU A 207 2.90 -22.06 2.53
CA GLU A 207 2.45 -22.61 3.81
C GLU A 207 1.43 -21.68 4.49
N LYS A 208 1.55 -20.35 4.25
CA LYS A 208 0.72 -19.32 4.87
C LYS A 208 0.32 -18.25 3.87
N PHE A 209 -0.98 -17.97 3.80
CA PHE A 209 -1.54 -16.85 3.06
C PHE A 209 -2.55 -16.14 3.96
N ALA A 210 -2.40 -14.83 4.10
CA ALA A 210 -3.40 -14.00 4.75
C ALA A 210 -3.60 -12.69 3.97
N ILE A 211 -4.84 -12.24 3.92
CA ILE A 211 -5.24 -11.05 3.18
C ILE A 211 -6.26 -10.26 3.98
N SER A 212 -6.00 -8.97 4.14
CA SER A 212 -6.97 -7.99 4.61
C SER A 212 -7.86 -7.59 3.44
N PHE A 213 -9.17 -7.74 3.60
CA PHE A 213 -10.16 -7.31 2.62
C PHE A 213 -11.26 -6.46 3.22
N SER A 214 -11.83 -5.56 2.42
CA SER A 214 -12.98 -4.73 2.80
C SER A 214 -14.16 -4.98 1.88
N THR A 215 -15.37 -4.92 2.43
CA THR A 215 -16.57 -4.84 1.60
C THR A 215 -16.66 -3.41 1.07
N ARG A 216 -16.84 -3.26 -0.24
CA ARG A 216 -17.05 -1.94 -0.84
C ARG A 216 -18.33 -1.35 -0.23
N ALA A 217 -18.20 -0.35 0.64
CA ALA A 217 -19.35 0.46 1.01
C ALA A 217 -19.82 1.15 -0.26
N LYS A 218 -20.95 0.69 -0.84
CA LYS A 218 -21.68 1.48 -1.82
C LYS A 218 -22.00 2.79 -1.11
N THR A 219 -21.27 3.86 -1.43
CA THR A 219 -21.71 5.21 -1.08
C THR A 219 -22.98 5.45 -1.90
N ARG A 220 -24.13 5.02 -1.37
CA ARG A 220 -25.43 5.50 -1.83
C ARG A 220 -25.42 7.01 -1.58
N VAL A 221 -25.26 7.77 -2.65
CA VAL A 221 -25.65 9.17 -2.66
C VAL A 221 -27.18 9.20 -2.68
N SER A 222 -27.78 9.17 -1.49
CA SER A 222 -29.01 9.88 -1.14
C SER A 222 -29.30 9.74 0.36
N ARG A 223 -29.21 10.89 1.02
CA ARG A 223 -29.64 11.24 2.40
C ARG A 223 -30.45 10.20 3.18
N SER A 224 -30.01 9.85 4.39
CA SER A 224 -30.60 10.36 5.65
C SER A 224 -29.88 9.77 6.88
N LYS A 225 -30.20 10.31 8.05
CA LYS A 225 -29.44 10.35 9.31
C LYS A 225 -29.17 8.99 9.96
N ARG A 226 -28.07 8.96 10.74
CA ARG A 226 -27.70 8.01 11.81
C ARG A 226 -27.56 6.53 11.43
N ALA A 227 -26.31 6.06 11.42
CA ALA A 227 -25.88 4.96 12.30
C ALA A 227 -24.34 4.93 12.33
N GLN A 228 -23.78 5.04 13.54
CA GLN A 228 -22.48 4.45 13.89
C GLN A 228 -22.56 2.92 13.73
N LEU A 229 -21.38 2.28 13.75
CA LEU A 229 -21.10 0.83 13.79
C LEU A 229 -20.86 0.26 12.37
N GLU A 230 -19.78 -0.45 12.05
CA GLU A 230 -18.68 -1.04 12.80
C GLU A 230 -17.52 -1.26 11.83
N GLY A 231 -16.30 -0.91 12.24
CA GLY A 231 -15.07 -1.29 11.54
C GLY A 231 -14.74 -2.74 11.85
N GLY A 232 -15.27 -3.67 11.06
CA GLY A 232 -14.91 -5.08 11.14
C GLY A 232 -13.67 -5.38 10.30
N THR A 233 -12.50 -5.43 10.93
CA THR A 233 -11.31 -6.05 10.36
C THR A 233 -11.43 -7.56 10.61
N CYS A 234 -11.89 -8.33 9.62
CA CYS A 234 -11.86 -9.79 9.69
C CYS A 234 -10.60 -10.31 8.98
N CYS A 235 -9.58 -10.67 9.75
CA CYS A 235 -8.44 -11.43 9.25
C CYS A 235 -8.83 -12.92 9.22
N ASN A 236 -9.22 -13.44 8.06
CA ASN A 236 -9.59 -14.85 7.92
C ASN A 236 -8.36 -15.70 7.55
N TYR A 237 -8.03 -16.67 8.42
CA TYR A 237 -7.06 -17.73 8.12
C TYR A 237 -7.70 -18.83 7.27
N ILE A 238 -7.27 -18.98 6.02
CA ILE A 238 -7.63 -20.16 5.23
C ILE A 238 -6.58 -21.25 5.49
N LYS A 239 -6.92 -22.24 6.33
CA LYS A 239 -6.16 -23.49 6.43
C LYS A 239 -6.65 -24.46 5.36
N ARG A 240 -5.80 -24.81 4.39
CA ARG A 240 -6.03 -25.96 3.49
C ARG A 240 -6.06 -27.24 4.33
N LYS A 241 -7.20 -27.95 4.31
CA LYS A 241 -7.25 -29.36 4.72
C LYS A 241 -6.61 -30.18 3.60
N ARG A 242 -5.70 -31.08 3.99
CA ARG A 242 -5.18 -32.15 3.12
C ARG A 242 -6.26 -33.19 2.87
#